data_AF-A0A2E0RUH2-F1
#
_entry.id   AF-A0A2E0RUH2-F1
#
_cell.length_a   1.000
_cell.length_b   1.000
_cell.length_c   1.000
_cell.angle_alpha   90.00
_cell.angle_beta   90.00
_cell.angle_gamma   90.00
#
_symmetry.space_group_name_H-M   'P 1'
#
loop_
_entity.id
_entity.type
_entity.pdbx_description
1 polymer ?
#
loop_
_entity_poly.entity_id
_entity_poly.type
_entity_poly.pdbx_seq_one_letter_code
_entity_poly.pdbx_strand_id
1 'polypeptide(L)'
;RGRLGPGGSLSGPFPPGVPADATAVVANVTSVLEDAPGHLSVRPAGAPPSPSSILNVDGTGRAVAASTIVPVGPGGFVVDSFSGGHVVVDIAGWVTGPSAASGSDGLFVPLTPRRLLDTRHSAERLHPDGTIELASPVTDAAAVVTNVTVVRPDRRGHVTAYPARTRLPDTSTVNPGAWNHTVANLAITRASTAGLAYRSHGGTDLVVDTAGWFTGRPAATTTGVAPNAPTRSRLLMVGDSTLGAVALVPASTAAFVGVDAVVDAAACRRLVRPSCLSDITGVVPNTAFEAILGAPGNFDIVVIKTGYNDWFSDFPAEFHAVVSAARAKGAHTVLWLTYNEDVPRATARRAYTENNVDLRILAALPQYGDVLLADWLAYSRHRGDWFWDGTHLTPDGAWALTDYVSRWAAAVEHRACPRGWDVGEVPPDPCPVPEHRGAVPFPRGLY
;
A
#
# COMPACT_ATOMS: atom_id res chain seq x y z
N ARG A 1 9.56 -24.07 1.33
CA ARG A 1 9.08 -24.88 2.49
C ARG A 1 7.72 -24.34 2.93
N GLY A 2 6.88 -25.15 3.60
CA GLY A 2 5.51 -24.81 3.97
C GLY A 2 5.38 -23.94 5.23
N ARG A 3 4.13 -23.72 5.66
CA ARG A 3 3.75 -22.93 6.84
C ARG A 3 4.26 -23.56 8.14
N LEU A 4 4.76 -22.75 9.07
CA LEU A 4 5.09 -23.15 10.44
C LEU A 4 3.82 -23.15 11.31
N GLY A 5 3.64 -24.18 12.14
CA GLY A 5 2.66 -24.15 13.22
C GLY A 5 3.15 -23.32 14.42
N PRO A 6 2.27 -23.00 15.39
CA PRO A 6 2.66 -22.38 16.66
C PRO A 6 3.76 -23.17 17.36
N GLY A 7 4.78 -22.49 17.88
CA GLY A 7 5.99 -23.10 18.44
C GLY A 7 6.89 -23.82 17.43
N GLY A 8 6.60 -23.69 16.13
CA GLY A 8 7.36 -24.33 15.06
C GLY A 8 8.67 -23.60 14.73
N SER A 9 9.59 -24.30 14.09
CA SER A 9 10.90 -23.77 13.74
C SER A 9 11.26 -23.99 12.27
N LEU A 10 12.02 -23.04 11.71
CA LEU A 10 12.64 -23.13 10.40
C LEU A 10 14.17 -23.25 10.58
N SER A 11 14.73 -24.39 10.20
CA SER A 11 16.18 -24.56 10.11
C SER A 11 16.69 -24.08 8.75
N GLY A 12 17.60 -23.12 8.74
CA GLY A 12 18.26 -22.62 7.53
C GLY A 12 19.65 -23.24 7.37
N PRO A 13 19.94 -24.00 6.30
CA PRO A 13 21.32 -24.33 5.96
C PRO A 13 22.07 -23.06 5.49
N PHE A 14 23.40 -23.11 5.48
CA PHE A 14 24.19 -22.06 4.82
C PHE A 14 23.82 -21.96 3.34
N PRO A 15 23.51 -20.75 2.82
CA PRO A 15 23.38 -20.56 1.39
C PRO A 15 24.68 -20.92 0.66
N PRO A 16 24.61 -21.35 -0.61
CA PRO A 16 25.79 -21.50 -1.45
C PRO A 16 26.62 -20.21 -1.46
N GLY A 17 27.93 -20.32 -1.25
CA GLY A 17 28.86 -19.18 -1.22
C GLY A 17 29.18 -18.63 0.17
N VAL A 18 28.46 -19.03 1.22
CA VAL A 18 28.85 -18.74 2.60
C VAL A 18 29.89 -19.78 3.06
N PRO A 19 31.08 -19.36 3.55
CA PRO A 19 32.07 -20.30 4.08
C PRO A 19 31.51 -21.18 5.20
N ALA A 20 31.89 -22.45 5.22
CA ALA A 20 31.38 -23.42 6.19
C ALA A 20 31.77 -23.10 7.65
N ASP A 21 32.83 -22.32 7.84
CA ASP A 21 33.31 -21.85 9.14
C ASP A 21 32.88 -20.41 9.47
N ALA A 22 31.99 -19.80 8.66
CA ALA A 22 31.43 -18.49 8.96
C ALA A 22 30.84 -18.48 10.39
N THR A 23 31.05 -17.38 11.11
CA THR A 23 30.68 -17.27 12.53
C THR A 23 29.32 -16.60 12.74
N ALA A 24 28.85 -15.84 11.75
CA ALA A 24 27.50 -15.30 11.72
C ALA A 24 27.02 -15.04 10.29
N VAL A 25 25.71 -14.88 10.10
CA VAL A 25 25.10 -14.38 8.87
C VAL A 25 24.35 -13.08 9.13
N VAL A 26 24.38 -12.17 8.16
CA VAL A 26 23.53 -10.97 8.16
C VAL A 26 22.26 -11.32 7.39
N ALA A 27 21.13 -11.27 8.06
CA ALA A 27 19.86 -11.73 7.52
C ALA A 27 18.75 -10.69 7.70
N ASN A 28 17.90 -10.54 6.69
CA ASN A 28 16.58 -9.93 6.85
C ASN A 28 15.56 -11.06 7.08
N VAL A 29 14.98 -11.13 8.27
CA VAL A 29 14.00 -12.15 8.63
C VAL A 29 12.61 -11.54 8.57
N THR A 30 11.73 -12.12 7.76
CA THR A 30 10.38 -11.61 7.51
C THR A 30 9.34 -12.64 7.95
N SER A 31 8.41 -12.23 8.83
CA SER A 31 7.16 -12.97 9.08
C SER A 31 6.13 -12.59 8.02
N VAL A 32 5.34 -13.56 7.56
CA VAL A 32 4.24 -13.36 6.63
C VAL A 32 3.08 -14.30 6.98
N LEU A 33 1.83 -13.84 6.86
CA LEU A 33 0.62 -14.67 7.03
C LEU A 33 0.57 -15.40 8.40
N GLU A 34 0.99 -14.73 9.48
CA GLU A 34 0.67 -15.14 10.84
C GLU A 34 -0.82 -14.89 11.18
N ASP A 35 -1.42 -15.75 12.00
CA ASP A 35 -2.84 -15.63 12.38
C ASP A 35 -3.04 -15.11 13.81
N ALA A 36 -1.96 -14.87 14.55
CA ALA A 36 -2.01 -14.47 15.96
C ALA A 36 -0.81 -13.61 16.36
N PRO A 37 -0.98 -12.68 17.32
CA PRO A 37 0.14 -11.92 17.88
C PRO A 37 1.22 -12.84 18.43
N GLY A 38 2.49 -12.43 18.33
CA GLY A 38 3.61 -13.26 18.76
C GLY A 38 4.97 -12.66 18.43
N HIS A 39 5.96 -13.52 18.28
CA HIS A 39 7.32 -13.12 17.93
C HIS A 39 8.09 -14.22 17.19
N LEU A 40 9.16 -13.80 16.51
CA LEU A 40 10.22 -14.67 16.03
C LEU A 40 11.47 -14.48 16.90
N SER A 41 12.17 -15.59 17.16
CA SER A 41 13.52 -15.58 17.73
C SER A 41 14.47 -16.36 16.83
N VAL A 42 15.77 -16.15 17.00
CA VAL A 42 16.79 -16.80 16.19
C VAL A 42 17.95 -17.29 17.05
N ARG A 43 18.52 -18.44 16.68
CA ARG A 43 19.63 -19.07 17.40
C ARG A 43 20.51 -19.91 16.47
N PRO A 44 21.76 -20.21 16.88
CA PRO A 44 22.57 -21.23 16.23
C PRO A 44 21.88 -22.59 16.26
N ALA A 45 22.06 -23.39 15.22
CA ALA A 45 21.59 -24.78 15.23
C ALA A 45 22.24 -25.56 16.38
N GLY A 46 21.42 -26.31 17.13
CA GLY A 46 21.85 -27.07 18.32
C GLY A 46 21.93 -26.26 19.62
N ALA A 47 21.81 -24.93 19.57
CA ALA A 47 21.68 -24.11 20.78
C ALA A 47 20.26 -24.24 21.37
N PRO A 48 20.09 -24.00 22.69
CA PRO A 48 18.76 -23.90 23.30
C PRO A 48 17.97 -22.72 22.71
N PRO A 49 16.62 -22.71 22.82
CA PRO A 49 15.78 -21.59 22.40
C PRO A 49 16.29 -20.25 22.96
N SER A 50 16.33 -19.22 22.11
CA SER A 50 16.73 -17.88 22.53
C SER A 50 15.66 -17.29 23.47
N PRO A 51 16.04 -16.69 24.62
CA PRO A 51 15.10 -16.00 25.50
C PRO A 51 14.70 -14.62 24.97
N SER A 52 15.27 -14.17 23.83
CA SER A 52 15.03 -12.86 23.23
C SER A 52 14.43 -12.99 21.83
N SER A 53 13.43 -12.15 21.54
CA SER A 53 12.87 -12.01 20.20
C SER A 53 13.70 -11.06 19.33
N ILE A 54 13.64 -11.27 18.01
CA ILE A 54 14.19 -10.36 17.00
C ILE A 54 13.10 -9.57 16.27
N LEU A 55 11.88 -10.10 16.24
CA LEU A 55 10.74 -9.52 15.53
C LEU A 55 9.47 -9.85 16.30
N ASN A 56 8.63 -8.84 16.55
CA ASN A 56 7.30 -9.03 17.14
C ASN A 56 6.24 -8.81 16.07
N VAL A 57 5.18 -9.63 16.09
CA VAL A 57 4.08 -9.61 15.11
C VAL A 57 2.75 -9.40 15.82
N ASP A 58 1.82 -8.72 15.16
CA ASP A 58 0.54 -8.30 15.72
C ASP A 58 -0.63 -9.24 15.37
N GLY A 59 -0.38 -10.29 14.56
CA GLY A 59 -1.39 -11.25 14.15
C GLY A 59 -2.27 -10.79 12.99
N THR A 60 -1.93 -9.66 12.34
CA THR A 60 -2.69 -9.16 11.19
C THR A 60 -2.40 -9.90 9.88
N GLY A 61 -1.38 -10.76 9.87
CA GLY A 61 -0.91 -11.50 8.70
C GLY A 61 -0.04 -10.66 7.76
N ARG A 62 0.25 -9.41 8.13
CA ARG A 62 1.04 -8.47 7.32
C ARG A 62 2.51 -8.86 7.36
N ALA A 63 3.20 -8.64 6.25
CA ALA A 63 4.65 -8.86 6.22
C ALA A 63 5.36 -7.86 7.14
N VAL A 64 6.12 -8.36 8.11
CA VAL A 64 6.98 -7.53 8.99
C VAL A 64 8.38 -8.13 8.98
N ALA A 65 9.38 -7.27 8.82
CA ALA A 65 10.78 -7.69 8.66
C ALA A 65 11.68 -7.07 9.72
N ALA A 66 12.72 -7.80 10.10
CA ALA A 66 13.81 -7.33 10.94
C ALA A 66 15.16 -7.77 10.38
N SER A 67 16.05 -6.82 10.14
CA SER A 67 17.46 -7.11 9.84
C SER A 67 18.22 -7.45 11.11
N THR A 68 18.95 -8.56 11.12
CA THR A 68 19.69 -9.08 12.27
C THR A 68 21.02 -9.73 11.85
N ILE A 69 21.98 -9.76 12.78
CA ILE A 69 23.23 -10.52 12.65
C ILE A 69 23.09 -11.75 13.53
N VAL A 70 23.08 -12.91 12.90
CA VAL A 70 22.72 -14.19 13.54
C VAL A 70 23.97 -15.03 13.68
N PRO A 71 24.40 -15.35 14.92
CA PRO A 71 25.45 -16.33 15.13
C PRO A 71 25.05 -17.68 14.54
N VAL A 72 25.98 -18.35 13.87
CA VAL A 72 25.74 -19.63 13.20
C VAL A 72 26.70 -20.70 13.71
N GLY A 73 26.23 -21.95 13.74
CA GLY A 73 27.05 -23.12 14.04
C GLY A 73 27.24 -24.00 12.80
N PRO A 74 27.91 -25.16 12.92
CA PRO A 74 28.08 -26.10 11.79
C PRO A 74 26.77 -26.56 11.16
N GLY A 75 25.67 -26.56 11.92
CA GLY A 75 24.32 -26.85 11.43
C GLY A 75 23.54 -25.63 10.91
N GLY A 76 24.17 -24.47 10.79
CA GLY A 76 23.54 -23.20 10.42
C GLY A 76 22.84 -22.51 11.59
N PHE A 77 21.62 -22.02 11.35
CA PHE A 77 20.78 -21.34 12.31
C PHE A 77 19.34 -21.85 12.28
N VAL A 78 18.59 -21.52 13.32
CA VAL A 78 17.16 -21.83 13.46
C VAL A 78 16.41 -20.56 13.79
N VAL A 79 15.33 -20.32 13.05
CA VAL A 79 14.32 -19.31 13.39
C VAL A 79 13.16 -20.03 14.06
N ASP A 80 12.85 -19.65 15.30
CA ASP A 80 11.71 -20.19 16.04
C ASP A 80 10.54 -19.19 15.96
N SER A 81 9.33 -19.69 15.68
CA SER A 81 8.11 -18.89 15.65
C SER A 81 7.21 -19.24 16.83
N PHE A 82 6.79 -18.22 17.58
CA PHE A 82 5.85 -18.39 18.68
C PHE A 82 4.44 -18.74 18.17
N SER A 83 3.93 -17.99 17.18
CA SER A 83 2.53 -18.08 16.72
C SER A 83 2.34 -18.81 15.39
N GLY A 84 3.41 -19.29 14.76
CA GLY A 84 3.37 -19.91 13.44
C GLY A 84 3.40 -18.88 12.31
N GLY A 85 2.95 -19.27 11.12
CA GLY A 85 2.97 -18.45 9.91
C GLY A 85 4.04 -18.86 8.91
N HIS A 86 4.35 -18.01 7.94
CA HIS A 86 5.46 -18.18 7.01
C HIS A 86 6.64 -17.31 7.42
N VAL A 87 7.84 -17.83 7.23
CA VAL A 87 9.08 -17.10 7.48
C VAL A 87 9.92 -17.10 6.21
N VAL A 88 10.35 -15.91 5.80
CA VAL A 88 11.31 -15.69 4.72
C VAL A 88 12.61 -15.19 5.33
N VAL A 89 13.75 -15.72 4.87
CA VAL A 89 15.07 -15.31 5.34
C VAL A 89 15.93 -14.96 4.14
N ASP A 90 16.25 -13.68 4.02
CA ASP A 90 17.13 -13.16 2.98
C ASP A 90 18.52 -12.92 3.57
N ILE A 91 19.54 -13.60 3.03
CA ILE A 91 20.93 -13.45 3.50
C ILE A 91 21.62 -12.34 2.72
N ALA A 92 22.00 -11.27 3.40
CA ALA A 92 22.68 -10.11 2.83
C ALA A 92 24.21 -10.18 2.92
N GLY A 93 24.75 -11.02 3.82
CA GLY A 93 26.18 -11.20 4.02
C GLY A 93 26.51 -12.19 5.13
N TRP A 94 27.80 -12.31 5.46
CA TRP A 94 28.29 -13.18 6.53
C TRP A 94 29.51 -12.57 7.24
N VAL A 95 29.74 -13.03 8.46
CA VAL A 95 30.97 -12.78 9.21
C VAL A 95 31.88 -13.98 9.02
N THR A 96 33.11 -13.72 8.59
CA THR A 96 34.08 -14.76 8.24
C THR A 96 34.51 -15.61 9.43
N GLY A 97 34.98 -16.81 9.13
CA GLY A 97 35.53 -17.75 10.11
C GLY A 97 37.05 -17.70 10.26
N PRO A 98 37.61 -18.56 11.12
CA PRO A 98 39.05 -18.65 11.37
C PRO A 98 39.90 -18.98 10.14
N SER A 99 39.33 -19.59 9.10
CA SER A 99 40.06 -19.91 7.86
C SER A 99 40.24 -18.71 6.93
N ALA A 100 39.54 -17.60 7.16
CA ALA A 100 39.67 -16.42 6.33
C ALA A 100 41.03 -15.75 6.53
N ALA A 101 41.63 -15.31 5.42
CA ALA A 101 42.86 -14.52 5.48
C ALA A 101 42.64 -13.24 6.28
N SER A 102 43.61 -12.87 7.13
CA SER A 102 43.56 -11.60 7.85
C SER A 102 43.52 -10.43 6.86
N GLY A 103 42.60 -9.50 7.07
CA GLY A 103 42.41 -8.35 6.20
C GLY A 103 41.57 -7.28 6.89
N SER A 104 41.50 -6.12 6.26
CA SER A 104 40.72 -4.98 6.75
C SER A 104 39.37 -4.82 6.07
N ASP A 105 39.00 -5.70 5.13
CA ASP A 105 37.71 -5.66 4.45
C ASP A 105 36.60 -6.20 5.37
N GLY A 106 35.40 -5.62 5.29
CA GLY A 106 34.24 -6.06 6.06
C GLY A 106 34.27 -5.68 7.54
N LEU A 107 35.16 -4.78 7.98
CA LEU A 107 35.16 -4.23 9.33
C LEU A 107 34.11 -3.11 9.44
N PHE A 108 33.33 -3.14 10.52
CA PHE A 108 32.35 -2.10 10.78
C PHE A 108 33.00 -0.83 11.33
N VAL A 109 32.62 0.31 10.76
CA VAL A 109 33.03 1.64 11.20
C VAL A 109 31.77 2.43 11.56
N PRO A 110 31.57 2.79 12.86
CA PRO A 110 30.40 3.54 13.27
C PRO A 110 30.46 4.99 12.77
N LEU A 111 29.30 5.57 12.56
CA LEU A 111 29.10 6.99 12.34
C LEU A 111 28.19 7.55 13.42
N THR A 112 28.31 8.84 13.74
CA THR A 112 27.21 9.53 14.42
C THR A 112 25.98 9.44 13.51
N PRO A 113 24.84 8.92 13.99
CA PRO A 113 23.66 8.77 13.16
C PRO A 113 23.25 10.09 12.50
N ARG A 114 23.01 10.06 11.19
CA ARG A 114 22.61 11.26 10.43
C ARG A 114 21.65 10.92 9.29
N ARG A 115 20.82 11.88 8.93
CA ARG A 115 19.90 11.75 7.79
C ARG A 115 20.66 11.87 6.46
N LEU A 116 20.41 10.94 5.55
CA LEU A 116 20.87 10.97 4.17
C LEU A 116 19.77 11.45 3.21
N LEU A 117 18.51 11.08 3.47
CA LEU A 117 17.37 11.40 2.61
C LEU A 117 16.11 11.66 3.44
N ASP A 118 15.33 12.65 3.02
CA ASP A 118 13.96 12.91 3.49
C ASP A 118 13.10 13.43 2.32
N THR A 119 12.40 12.54 1.61
CA THR A 119 11.60 12.96 0.45
C THR A 119 10.37 13.79 0.81
N ARG A 120 10.06 13.96 2.10
CA ARG A 120 8.95 14.82 2.54
C ARG A 120 9.27 16.31 2.41
N HIS A 121 10.56 16.66 2.33
CA HIS A 121 11.01 18.04 2.43
C HIS A 121 12.09 18.42 1.41
N SER A 122 12.98 17.50 1.05
CA SER A 122 14.23 17.86 0.35
C SER A 122 14.52 17.04 -0.90
N ALA A 123 13.62 16.15 -1.32
CA ALA A 123 13.78 15.33 -2.51
C ALA A 123 12.43 14.96 -3.11
N GLU A 124 12.46 14.50 -4.37
CA GLU A 124 11.29 13.90 -5.01
C GLU A 124 10.83 12.67 -4.23
N ARG A 125 9.50 12.49 -4.15
CA ARG A 125 8.87 11.31 -3.58
C ARG A 125 9.30 10.05 -4.35
N LEU A 126 9.40 8.92 -3.66
CA LEU A 126 9.66 7.64 -4.30
C LEU A 126 8.35 7.10 -4.90
N HIS A 127 8.19 7.21 -6.22
CA HIS A 127 6.99 6.79 -6.94
C HIS A 127 6.85 5.26 -7.00
N PRO A 128 5.64 4.73 -7.23
CA PRO A 128 5.47 3.31 -7.50
C PRO A 128 6.36 2.85 -8.65
N ASP A 129 7.05 1.73 -8.45
CA ASP A 129 8.07 1.19 -9.37
C ASP A 129 9.25 2.12 -9.67
N GLY A 130 9.35 3.25 -8.96
CA GLY A 130 10.44 4.21 -9.02
C GLY A 130 11.65 3.76 -8.21
N THR A 131 12.81 4.34 -8.51
CA THR A 131 14.06 4.13 -7.76
C THR A 131 14.74 5.46 -7.48
N ILE A 132 15.12 5.70 -6.23
CA ILE A 132 16.00 6.80 -5.84
C ILE A 132 17.41 6.24 -5.60
N GLU A 133 18.42 6.85 -6.23
CA GLU A 133 19.83 6.61 -5.95
C GLU A 133 20.35 7.64 -4.93
N LEU A 134 21.10 7.17 -3.93
CA LEU A 134 21.81 7.99 -2.95
C LEU A 134 23.31 7.72 -3.06
N ALA A 135 24.10 8.78 -3.19
CA ALA A 135 25.54 8.64 -3.09
C ALA A 135 25.92 8.05 -1.73
N SER A 136 26.90 7.14 -1.73
CA SER A 136 27.42 6.60 -0.47
C SER A 136 28.01 7.74 0.37
N PRO A 137 27.74 7.81 1.68
CA PRO A 137 28.36 8.81 2.56
C PRO A 137 29.88 8.62 2.72
N VAL A 138 30.41 7.48 2.24
CA VAL A 138 31.83 7.09 2.31
C VAL A 138 32.25 6.47 0.99
N THR A 139 33.37 6.91 0.43
CA THR A 139 33.83 6.54 -0.93
C THR A 139 34.24 5.07 -1.06
N ASP A 140 34.91 4.51 -0.05
CA ASP A 140 35.42 3.14 -0.03
C ASP A 140 34.64 2.25 0.93
N ALA A 141 33.32 2.36 0.89
CA ALA A 141 32.44 1.46 1.63
C ALA A 141 32.09 0.23 0.80
N ALA A 142 32.29 -0.96 1.35
CA ALA A 142 31.75 -2.20 0.78
C ALA A 142 30.24 -2.29 1.01
N ALA A 143 29.76 -1.80 2.17
CA ALA A 143 28.35 -1.74 2.53
C ALA A 143 28.06 -0.57 3.47
N VAL A 144 26.81 -0.11 3.50
CA VAL A 144 26.34 0.97 4.38
C VAL A 144 25.19 0.45 5.24
N VAL A 145 25.17 0.87 6.50
CA VAL A 145 24.11 0.53 7.46
C VAL A 145 23.12 1.69 7.53
N THR A 146 21.91 1.46 7.04
CA THR A 146 20.84 2.47 7.00
C THR A 146 19.60 2.02 7.75
N ASN A 147 18.99 2.93 8.52
CA ASN A 147 17.60 2.81 8.92
C ASN A 147 16.71 3.34 7.78
N VAL A 148 15.89 2.47 7.20
CA VAL A 148 15.03 2.77 6.07
C VAL A 148 13.60 2.88 6.59
N THR A 149 13.06 4.10 6.56
CA THR A 149 11.70 4.38 7.05
C THR A 149 10.81 4.76 5.89
N VAL A 150 9.75 3.98 5.70
CA VAL A 150 8.67 4.25 4.76
C VAL A 150 7.64 5.11 5.48
N VAL A 151 7.29 6.26 4.89
CA VAL A 151 6.31 7.20 5.43
C VAL A 151 5.25 7.48 4.38
N ARG A 152 3.98 7.52 4.79
CA ARG A 152 2.85 7.78 3.89
C ARG A 152 2.85 6.86 2.64
N PRO A 153 2.99 5.53 2.73
CA PRO A 153 2.93 4.68 1.53
C PRO A 153 1.56 4.77 0.85
N ASP A 154 1.53 4.73 -0.50
CA ASP A 154 0.26 4.85 -1.26
C ASP A 154 -0.58 3.57 -1.14
N ARG A 155 0.07 2.43 -0.92
CA ARG A 155 -0.54 1.10 -0.77
C ARG A 155 0.39 0.11 -0.08
N ARG A 156 -0.14 -1.07 0.24
CA ARG A 156 0.69 -2.20 0.70
C ARG A 156 1.78 -2.53 -0.33
N GLY A 157 2.95 -2.96 0.14
CA GLY A 157 4.06 -3.32 -0.73
C GLY A 157 5.37 -3.42 0.04
N HIS A 158 6.46 -3.10 -0.64
CA HIS A 158 7.80 -3.11 -0.05
C HIS A 158 8.72 -2.07 -0.69
N VAL A 159 9.78 -1.74 0.04
CA VAL A 159 10.98 -1.08 -0.49
C VAL A 159 12.15 -2.05 -0.46
N THR A 160 12.94 -2.06 -1.52
CA THR A 160 14.19 -2.83 -1.64
C THR A 160 15.37 -1.88 -1.66
N ALA A 161 16.28 -2.03 -0.70
CA ALA A 161 17.58 -1.37 -0.68
C ALA A 161 18.63 -2.26 -1.37
N TYR A 162 19.40 -1.70 -2.30
CA TYR A 162 20.38 -2.46 -3.09
C TYR A 162 21.53 -1.57 -3.60
N PRO A 163 22.64 -2.13 -4.10
CA PRO A 163 23.72 -1.34 -4.67
C PRO A 163 23.23 -0.61 -5.92
N ALA A 164 23.41 0.72 -5.97
CA ALA A 164 22.92 1.52 -7.08
C ALA A 164 23.47 1.01 -8.42
N ARG A 165 22.64 1.05 -9.46
CA ARG A 165 23.01 0.64 -10.83
C ARG A 165 23.54 -0.78 -10.92
N THR A 166 22.96 -1.68 -10.15
CA THR A 166 23.12 -3.12 -10.30
C THR A 166 21.77 -3.78 -10.55
N ARG A 167 21.77 -5.07 -10.89
CA ARG A 167 20.53 -5.83 -11.02
C ARG A 167 19.71 -5.74 -9.73
N LEU A 168 18.46 -5.33 -9.85
CA LEU A 168 17.50 -5.31 -8.75
C LEU A 168 17.37 -6.72 -8.13
N PRO A 169 17.60 -6.89 -6.82
CA PRO A 169 17.34 -8.15 -6.12
C PRO A 169 15.86 -8.51 -6.08
N ASP A 170 15.55 -9.78 -5.88
CA ASP A 170 14.20 -10.30 -5.63
C ASP A 170 13.79 -10.24 -4.15
N THR A 171 14.62 -9.63 -3.31
CA THR A 171 14.40 -9.50 -1.87
C THR A 171 13.75 -8.16 -1.49
N SER A 172 13.15 -8.11 -0.31
CA SER A 172 12.55 -6.90 0.26
C SER A 172 13.35 -6.42 1.48
N THR A 173 13.31 -5.12 1.77
CA THR A 173 13.94 -4.54 2.95
C THR A 173 12.90 -4.17 4.01
N VAL A 174 11.89 -3.37 3.64
CA VAL A 174 10.85 -2.90 4.56
C VAL A 174 9.48 -2.98 3.90
N ASN A 175 8.45 -3.40 4.64
CA ASN A 175 7.19 -3.89 4.11
C ASN A 175 5.98 -3.12 4.70
N PRO A 176 5.61 -1.94 4.18
CA PRO A 176 4.36 -1.28 4.57
C PRO A 176 3.15 -2.16 4.26
N GLY A 177 2.36 -2.43 5.29
CA GLY A 177 1.18 -3.31 5.20
C GLY A 177 -0.12 -2.68 4.73
N ALA A 178 -0.21 -1.34 4.66
CA ALA A 178 -1.44 -0.61 4.27
C ALA A 178 -1.11 0.82 3.82
N TRP A 179 -2.10 1.51 3.23
CA TRP A 179 -2.03 2.96 3.00
C TRP A 179 -1.70 3.70 4.28
N ASN A 180 -0.80 4.68 4.22
CA ASN A 180 -0.34 5.47 5.37
C ASN A 180 0.32 4.69 6.53
N HIS A 181 0.65 3.41 6.36
CA HIS A 181 1.37 2.63 7.38
C HIS A 181 2.86 3.02 7.43
N THR A 182 3.24 3.88 8.38
CA THR A 182 4.64 4.24 8.62
C THR A 182 5.36 3.09 9.34
N VAL A 183 6.44 2.59 8.75
CA VAL A 183 7.22 1.46 9.26
C VAL A 183 8.69 1.62 8.88
N ALA A 184 9.59 1.13 9.73
CA ALA A 184 11.03 1.16 9.50
C ALA A 184 11.65 -0.24 9.60
N ASN A 185 12.76 -0.44 8.89
CA ASN A 185 13.66 -1.56 9.11
C ASN A 185 15.11 -1.11 8.92
N LEU A 186 16.04 -1.75 9.63
CA LEU A 186 17.46 -1.58 9.37
C LEU A 186 17.85 -2.35 8.10
N ALA A 187 18.82 -1.83 7.35
CA ALA A 187 19.35 -2.45 6.15
C ALA A 187 20.88 -2.35 6.16
N ILE A 188 21.55 -3.49 5.97
CA ILE A 188 22.97 -3.55 5.65
C ILE A 188 23.07 -3.80 4.16
N THR A 189 23.31 -2.73 3.40
CA THR A 189 23.21 -2.75 1.94
C THR A 189 24.60 -2.62 1.34
N ARG A 190 24.99 -3.57 0.48
CA ARG A 190 26.21 -3.44 -0.32
C ARG A 190 26.17 -2.15 -1.13
N ALA A 191 27.26 -1.39 -1.13
CA ALA A 191 27.37 -0.17 -1.93
C ALA A 191 27.95 -0.48 -3.32
N SER A 192 27.57 0.31 -4.31
CA SER A 192 28.27 0.37 -5.60
C SER A 192 29.06 1.67 -5.73
N THR A 193 29.84 1.81 -6.80
CA THR A 193 30.50 3.08 -7.13
C THR A 193 29.51 4.23 -7.43
N ALA A 194 28.22 3.93 -7.63
CA ALA A 194 27.14 4.91 -7.71
C ALA A 194 26.42 5.13 -6.35
N GLY A 195 26.73 4.34 -5.32
CA GLY A 195 26.14 4.42 -3.99
C GLY A 195 25.07 3.36 -3.72
N LEU A 196 23.97 3.78 -3.11
CA LEU A 196 22.82 2.97 -2.69
C LEU A 196 21.61 3.30 -3.56
N ALA A 197 20.73 2.33 -3.78
CA ALA A 197 19.45 2.55 -4.45
C ALA A 197 18.31 1.98 -3.61
N TYR A 198 17.17 2.67 -3.66
CA TYR A 198 15.94 2.29 -2.99
C TYR A 198 14.81 2.27 -4.02
N ARG A 199 14.23 1.10 -4.25
CA ARG A 199 13.09 0.92 -5.15
C ARG A 199 11.83 0.69 -4.34
N SER A 200 10.73 1.36 -4.69
CA SER A 200 9.42 1.10 -4.08
C SER A 200 8.52 0.33 -5.03
N HIS A 201 7.84 -0.70 -4.54
CA HIS A 201 6.74 -1.34 -5.25
C HIS A 201 5.44 -0.50 -5.19
N GLY A 202 5.21 0.16 -4.05
CA GLY A 202 3.91 0.76 -3.71
C GLY A 202 3.83 2.27 -3.82
N GLY A 203 4.96 2.98 -3.98
CA GLY A 203 5.04 4.43 -3.79
C GLY A 203 5.05 4.82 -2.31
N THR A 204 5.92 5.76 -1.92
CA THR A 204 6.07 6.23 -0.54
C THR A 204 6.91 7.50 -0.46
N ASP A 205 6.82 8.21 0.67
CA ASP A 205 7.98 8.99 1.11
C ASP A 205 9.00 8.07 1.76
N LEU A 206 10.27 8.40 1.56
CA LEU A 206 11.38 7.65 2.10
C LEU A 206 12.24 8.54 2.99
N VAL A 207 12.50 8.06 4.20
CA VAL A 207 13.49 8.64 5.10
C VAL A 207 14.60 7.61 5.28
N VAL A 208 15.84 8.02 5.03
CA VAL A 208 17.02 7.17 5.17
C VAL A 208 17.98 7.85 6.12
N ASP A 209 18.26 7.20 7.24
CA ASP A 209 19.29 7.60 8.19
C ASP A 209 20.44 6.57 8.15
N THR A 210 21.69 7.00 8.30
CA THR A 210 22.85 6.11 8.32
C THR A 210 23.46 6.04 9.72
N ALA A 211 23.93 4.86 10.13
CA ALA A 211 24.56 4.64 11.44
C ALA A 211 26.02 4.17 11.35
N GLY A 212 26.46 3.73 10.16
CA GLY A 212 27.82 3.24 9.97
C GLY A 212 27.99 2.61 8.59
N TRP A 213 29.16 2.03 8.36
CA TRP A 213 29.54 1.41 7.10
C TRP A 213 30.53 0.26 7.33
N PHE A 214 30.73 -0.56 6.31
CA PHE A 214 31.71 -1.64 6.31
C PHE A 214 32.84 -1.32 5.32
N THR A 215 34.08 -1.50 5.76
CA THR A 215 35.27 -1.28 4.95
C THR A 215 35.34 -2.22 3.74
N GLY A 216 36.02 -1.77 2.68
CA GLY A 216 36.30 -2.57 1.50
C GLY A 216 35.76 -1.91 0.24
N ARG A 217 35.93 -2.58 -0.91
CA ARG A 217 35.63 -1.95 -2.20
C ARG A 217 34.13 -1.99 -2.52
N PRO A 218 33.54 -0.87 -2.99
CA PRO A 218 32.19 -0.89 -3.52
C PRO A 218 32.10 -1.77 -4.77
N ALA A 219 30.90 -2.28 -5.07
CA ALA A 219 30.62 -3.01 -6.29
C ALA A 219 30.75 -2.11 -7.54
N ALA A 220 31.16 -2.69 -8.65
CA ALA A 220 31.04 -2.03 -9.94
C ALA A 220 29.57 -1.90 -10.35
N THR A 221 29.23 -0.81 -11.04
CA THR A 221 27.92 -0.64 -11.66
C THR A 221 27.80 -1.52 -12.90
N THR A 222 26.62 -2.08 -13.13
CA THR A 222 26.32 -2.97 -14.28
C THR A 222 25.09 -2.54 -15.07
N THR A 223 24.32 -1.57 -14.58
CA THR A 223 23.14 -1.02 -15.26
C THR A 223 23.19 0.50 -15.33
N GLY A 224 22.23 1.12 -16.02
CA GLY A 224 22.01 2.56 -16.00
C GLY A 224 21.25 3.03 -14.76
N VAL A 225 21.03 4.35 -14.68
CA VAL A 225 20.15 4.97 -13.67
C VAL A 225 18.72 4.47 -13.87
N ALA A 226 18.11 3.98 -12.79
CA ALA A 226 16.71 3.59 -12.81
C ALA A 226 15.80 4.83 -12.66
N PRO A 227 14.66 4.91 -13.38
CA PRO A 227 13.78 6.06 -13.31
C PRO A 227 13.01 6.13 -11.98
N ASN A 228 12.67 7.35 -11.58
CA ASN A 228 11.66 7.67 -10.58
C ASN A 228 10.70 8.67 -11.23
N ALA A 229 9.59 8.18 -11.76
CA ALA A 229 8.65 9.03 -12.47
C ALA A 229 7.22 8.75 -11.98
N PRO A 230 6.39 9.79 -11.80
CA PRO A 230 4.99 9.59 -11.47
C PRO A 230 4.28 8.87 -12.63
N THR A 231 3.45 7.90 -12.29
CA THR A 231 2.51 7.27 -13.23
C THR A 231 1.12 7.81 -13.00
N ARG A 232 0.34 7.93 -14.08
CA ARG A 232 -1.08 8.33 -13.99
C ARG A 232 -1.91 7.09 -13.77
N SER A 233 -2.63 7.04 -12.66
CA SER A 233 -3.48 5.90 -12.32
C SER A 233 -4.72 5.83 -13.19
N ARG A 234 -5.11 4.61 -13.56
CA ARG A 234 -6.38 4.29 -14.20
C ARG A 234 -7.43 4.02 -13.14
N LEU A 235 -8.55 4.73 -13.22
CA LEU A 235 -9.64 4.66 -12.25
C LEU A 235 -10.91 4.17 -12.93
N LEU A 236 -11.54 3.12 -12.41
CA LEU A 236 -12.89 2.70 -12.81
C LEU A 236 -13.88 3.11 -11.73
N MET A 237 -14.90 3.88 -12.09
CA MET A 237 -16.00 4.22 -11.19
C MET A 237 -17.26 3.48 -11.64
N VAL A 238 -17.72 2.54 -10.81
CA VAL A 238 -18.94 1.76 -11.05
C VAL A 238 -20.04 2.24 -10.13
N GLY A 239 -21.22 2.51 -10.70
CA GLY A 239 -22.35 3.01 -9.92
C GLY A 239 -23.70 2.57 -10.43
N ASP A 240 -24.70 2.79 -9.56
CA ASP A 240 -26.11 2.59 -9.86
C ASP A 240 -26.80 3.87 -10.35
N SER A 241 -28.11 4.01 -10.15
CA SER A 241 -28.86 5.23 -10.53
C SER A 241 -28.34 6.48 -9.84
N THR A 242 -27.70 6.36 -8.67
CA THR A 242 -27.12 7.51 -7.95
C THR A 242 -25.88 8.08 -8.63
N LEU A 243 -25.24 7.33 -9.55
CA LEU A 243 -24.17 7.81 -10.42
C LEU A 243 -24.69 8.34 -11.77
N GLY A 244 -25.97 8.12 -12.09
CA GLY A 244 -26.55 8.43 -13.39
C GLY A 244 -26.41 9.89 -13.82
N ALA A 245 -26.38 10.84 -12.87
CA ALA A 245 -26.19 12.25 -13.17
C ALA A 245 -24.84 12.56 -13.84
N VAL A 246 -23.77 11.79 -13.56
CA VAL A 246 -22.47 11.97 -14.23
C VAL A 246 -22.57 11.62 -15.72
N ALA A 247 -23.38 10.63 -16.09
CA ALA A 247 -23.66 10.31 -17.48
C ALA A 247 -24.54 11.38 -18.17
N LEU A 248 -25.49 11.98 -17.42
CA LEU A 248 -26.38 13.04 -17.92
C LEU A 248 -25.71 14.42 -17.98
N VAL A 249 -24.62 14.62 -17.24
CA VAL A 249 -23.82 15.85 -17.22
C VAL A 249 -22.37 15.52 -17.57
N PRO A 250 -22.06 15.14 -18.83
CA PRO A 250 -20.72 14.66 -19.19
C PRO A 250 -19.59 15.65 -18.88
N ALA A 251 -19.89 16.95 -18.88
CA ALA A 251 -18.95 18.00 -18.52
C ALA A 251 -18.37 17.82 -17.11
N SER A 252 -19.10 17.21 -16.17
CA SER A 252 -18.60 17.00 -14.80
C SER A 252 -17.38 16.09 -14.74
N THR A 253 -17.17 15.24 -15.74
CA THR A 253 -15.96 14.41 -15.85
C THR A 253 -14.67 15.22 -15.99
N ALA A 254 -14.74 16.50 -16.34
CA ALA A 254 -13.60 17.42 -16.31
C ALA A 254 -13.00 17.58 -14.90
N ALA A 255 -13.75 17.24 -13.85
CA ALA A 255 -13.24 17.25 -12.48
C ALA A 255 -12.34 16.06 -12.13
N PHE A 256 -12.23 15.03 -12.99
CA PHE A 256 -11.26 13.94 -12.82
C PHE A 256 -9.85 14.40 -13.24
N VAL A 257 -9.11 14.98 -12.30
CA VAL A 257 -7.76 15.50 -12.51
C VAL A 257 -6.71 14.52 -11.94
N GLY A 258 -5.71 14.21 -12.76
CA GLY A 258 -4.59 13.34 -12.36
C GLY A 258 -4.87 11.84 -12.44
N VAL A 259 -6.04 11.43 -12.95
CA VAL A 259 -6.43 10.02 -13.16
C VAL A 259 -6.99 9.82 -14.58
N ASP A 260 -6.78 8.64 -15.16
CA ASP A 260 -7.46 8.19 -16.37
C ASP A 260 -8.76 7.49 -15.96
N ALA A 261 -9.86 8.25 -15.91
CA ALA A 261 -11.12 7.80 -15.33
C ALA A 261 -12.07 7.20 -16.37
N VAL A 262 -12.63 6.03 -16.05
CA VAL A 262 -13.71 5.36 -16.77
C VAL A 262 -14.93 5.32 -15.84
N VAL A 263 -16.07 5.80 -16.32
CA VAL A 263 -17.33 5.79 -15.56
C VAL A 263 -18.28 4.79 -16.17
N ASP A 264 -18.76 3.85 -15.36
CA ASP A 264 -19.79 2.88 -15.71
C ASP A 264 -20.99 3.04 -14.75
N ALA A 265 -22.02 3.73 -15.22
CA ALA A 265 -23.25 3.98 -14.47
C ALA A 265 -24.42 3.26 -15.12
N ALA A 266 -25.19 2.51 -14.35
CA ALA A 266 -26.43 1.91 -14.82
C ALA A 266 -27.54 2.02 -13.77
N ALA A 267 -28.68 2.57 -14.17
CA ALA A 267 -29.84 2.68 -13.28
C ALA A 267 -30.30 1.28 -12.83
N CYS A 268 -30.76 1.15 -11.58
CA CYS A 268 -31.22 -0.12 -11.01
C CYS A 268 -30.15 -1.22 -10.84
N ARG A 269 -28.86 -0.91 -11.07
CA ARG A 269 -27.75 -1.84 -10.85
C ARG A 269 -27.65 -2.24 -9.37
N ARG A 270 -27.49 -3.54 -9.14
CA ARG A 270 -27.20 -4.15 -7.84
C ARG A 270 -25.75 -4.60 -7.74
N LEU A 271 -25.28 -4.92 -6.54
CA LEU A 271 -23.91 -5.35 -6.29
C LEU A 271 -23.61 -6.70 -6.98
N VAL A 272 -24.40 -7.73 -6.65
CA VAL A 272 -24.18 -9.12 -7.13
C VAL A 272 -25.47 -9.84 -7.49
N ARG A 273 -26.57 -9.62 -6.75
CA ARG A 273 -27.86 -10.20 -7.11
C ARG A 273 -28.37 -9.61 -8.43
N PRO A 274 -29.22 -10.33 -9.20
CA PRO A 274 -29.81 -9.81 -10.42
C PRO A 274 -30.38 -8.41 -10.20
N SER A 275 -29.92 -7.46 -11.02
CA SER A 275 -30.37 -6.06 -11.00
C SER A 275 -31.87 -5.95 -11.25
N CYS A 276 -32.45 -4.80 -10.91
CA CYS A 276 -33.86 -4.54 -11.23
C CYS A 276 -34.03 -4.06 -12.68
N LEU A 277 -35.26 -4.19 -13.19
CA LEU A 277 -35.65 -3.51 -14.42
C LEU A 277 -35.62 -2.00 -14.16
N SER A 278 -34.83 -1.26 -14.93
CA SER A 278 -34.80 0.18 -14.82
C SER A 278 -36.08 0.81 -15.35
N ASP A 279 -36.74 1.61 -14.52
CA ASP A 279 -37.90 2.42 -14.95
C ASP A 279 -37.52 3.57 -15.91
N ILE A 280 -36.21 3.84 -16.07
CA ILE A 280 -35.69 4.89 -16.94
C ILE A 280 -35.34 4.33 -18.32
N THR A 281 -34.63 3.20 -18.37
CA THR A 281 -34.12 2.64 -19.63
C THR A 281 -34.92 1.46 -20.15
N GLY A 282 -35.78 0.86 -19.32
CA GLY A 282 -36.50 -0.38 -19.65
C GLY A 282 -35.59 -1.60 -19.75
N VAL A 283 -34.36 -1.53 -19.26
CA VAL A 283 -33.34 -2.59 -19.32
C VAL A 283 -32.97 -3.04 -17.91
N VAL A 284 -32.77 -4.35 -17.74
CA VAL A 284 -32.09 -4.91 -16.56
C VAL A 284 -30.60 -4.83 -16.82
N PRO A 285 -29.82 -3.98 -16.11
CA PRO A 285 -28.39 -3.89 -16.35
C PRO A 285 -27.67 -5.10 -15.74
N ASN A 286 -26.42 -5.29 -16.16
CA ASN A 286 -25.49 -6.14 -15.41
C ASN A 286 -25.29 -5.62 -13.97
N THR A 287 -24.82 -6.50 -13.09
CA THR A 287 -24.47 -6.18 -11.70
C THR A 287 -23.14 -5.42 -11.63
N ALA A 288 -22.81 -4.81 -10.48
CA ALA A 288 -21.50 -4.17 -10.30
C ALA A 288 -20.36 -5.18 -10.42
N PHE A 289 -20.54 -6.39 -9.86
CA PHE A 289 -19.60 -7.50 -10.02
C PHE A 289 -19.31 -7.80 -11.51
N GLU A 290 -20.34 -7.98 -12.32
CA GLU A 290 -20.21 -8.24 -13.76
C GLU A 290 -19.65 -7.05 -14.53
N ALA A 291 -20.04 -5.82 -14.18
CA ALA A 291 -19.54 -4.59 -14.80
C ALA A 291 -18.03 -4.42 -14.58
N ILE A 292 -17.55 -4.64 -13.35
CA ILE A 292 -16.12 -4.57 -13.02
C ILE A 292 -15.34 -5.62 -13.82
N LEU A 293 -15.77 -6.89 -13.80
CA LEU A 293 -15.09 -7.96 -14.53
C LEU A 293 -15.11 -7.74 -16.04
N GLY A 294 -16.20 -7.18 -16.57
CA GLY A 294 -16.40 -6.88 -17.99
C GLY A 294 -15.65 -5.64 -18.49
N ALA A 295 -15.21 -4.74 -17.60
CA ALA A 295 -14.52 -3.52 -18.00
C ALA A 295 -13.18 -3.82 -18.71
N PRO A 296 -12.82 -3.12 -19.80
CA PRO A 296 -11.62 -3.42 -20.57
C PRO A 296 -10.33 -2.93 -19.88
N GLY A 297 -9.29 -3.77 -19.89
CA GLY A 297 -7.98 -3.44 -19.32
C GLY A 297 -7.91 -3.57 -17.79
N ASN A 298 -6.80 -3.12 -17.20
CA ASN A 298 -6.60 -3.10 -15.75
C ASN A 298 -6.85 -1.69 -15.19
N PHE A 299 -7.16 -1.63 -13.90
CA PHE A 299 -7.39 -0.41 -13.15
C PHE A 299 -6.61 -0.44 -11.84
N ASP A 300 -5.98 0.68 -11.51
CA ASP A 300 -5.21 0.86 -10.28
C ASP A 300 -6.16 1.13 -9.09
N ILE A 301 -7.21 1.92 -9.36
CA ILE A 301 -8.26 2.30 -8.41
C ILE A 301 -9.62 1.87 -8.95
N VAL A 302 -10.43 1.21 -8.13
CA VAL A 302 -11.85 0.95 -8.43
C VAL A 302 -12.72 1.65 -7.39
N VAL A 303 -13.63 2.49 -7.85
CA VAL A 303 -14.55 3.27 -7.02
C VAL A 303 -15.93 2.63 -7.07
N ILE A 304 -16.48 2.31 -5.91
CA ILE A 304 -17.79 1.70 -5.76
C ILE A 304 -18.79 2.75 -5.29
N LYS A 305 -19.72 3.10 -6.17
CA LYS A 305 -20.92 3.93 -5.91
C LYS A 305 -22.19 3.16 -6.30
N THR A 306 -22.18 1.87 -6.03
CA THR A 306 -23.34 0.95 -6.16
C THR A 306 -23.71 0.44 -4.77
N GLY A 307 -24.98 0.10 -4.57
CA GLY A 307 -25.48 -0.53 -3.36
C GLY A 307 -26.79 0.08 -2.85
N TYR A 308 -27.27 1.16 -3.49
CA TYR A 308 -28.53 1.80 -3.11
C TYR A 308 -29.76 0.93 -3.47
N ASN A 309 -29.57 -0.11 -4.29
CA ASN A 309 -30.60 -1.06 -4.71
C ASN A 309 -30.52 -2.42 -3.99
N ASP A 310 -29.61 -2.53 -3.01
CA ASP A 310 -29.24 -3.78 -2.34
C ASP A 310 -29.70 -3.76 -0.87
N TRP A 311 -29.95 -4.95 -0.31
CA TRP A 311 -30.41 -5.12 1.07
C TRP A 311 -29.29 -5.61 1.97
N PHE A 312 -29.30 -5.21 3.24
CA PHE A 312 -28.21 -5.48 4.18
C PHE A 312 -28.03 -6.97 4.54
N SER A 313 -29.04 -7.82 4.30
CA SER A 313 -28.96 -9.24 4.68
C SER A 313 -27.81 -10.01 4.03
N ASP A 314 -27.41 -9.62 2.82
CA ASP A 314 -26.37 -10.29 2.03
C ASP A 314 -25.14 -9.41 1.80
N PHE A 315 -25.18 -8.18 2.31
CA PHE A 315 -24.18 -7.16 2.01
C PHE A 315 -22.74 -7.60 2.28
N PRO A 316 -22.40 -8.31 3.38
CA PRO A 316 -21.03 -8.78 3.59
C PRO A 316 -20.50 -9.73 2.51
N ALA A 317 -21.35 -10.63 1.99
CA ALA A 317 -20.97 -11.55 0.92
C ALA A 317 -20.84 -10.81 -0.42
N GLU A 318 -21.76 -9.88 -0.70
CA GLU A 318 -21.72 -9.06 -1.92
C GLU A 318 -20.52 -8.11 -1.94
N PHE A 319 -20.20 -7.49 -0.80
CA PHE A 319 -18.98 -6.71 -0.59
C PHE A 319 -17.73 -7.52 -0.95
N HIS A 320 -17.61 -8.73 -0.42
CA HIS A 320 -16.46 -9.60 -0.70
C HIS A 320 -16.32 -9.90 -2.20
N ALA A 321 -17.43 -10.20 -2.88
CA ALA A 321 -17.43 -10.49 -4.31
C ALA A 321 -17.01 -9.27 -5.15
N VAL A 322 -17.54 -8.08 -4.85
CA VAL A 322 -17.21 -6.83 -5.56
C VAL A 322 -15.75 -6.43 -5.34
N VAL A 323 -15.23 -6.52 -4.11
CA VAL A 323 -13.80 -6.29 -3.82
C VAL A 323 -12.92 -7.29 -4.57
N SER A 324 -13.34 -8.56 -4.62
CA SER A 324 -12.60 -9.61 -5.35
C SER A 324 -12.60 -9.35 -6.86
N ALA A 325 -13.72 -8.88 -7.43
CA ALA A 325 -13.78 -8.46 -8.83
C ALA A 325 -12.83 -7.29 -9.11
N ALA A 326 -12.80 -6.27 -8.24
CA ALA A 326 -11.88 -5.14 -8.37
C ALA A 326 -10.41 -5.60 -8.36
N ARG A 327 -10.04 -6.48 -7.43
CA ARG A 327 -8.70 -7.07 -7.36
C ARG A 327 -8.35 -7.87 -8.61
N ALA A 328 -9.30 -8.61 -9.19
CA ALA A 328 -9.10 -9.35 -10.44
C ALA A 328 -8.83 -8.42 -11.64
N LYS A 329 -9.22 -7.13 -11.56
CA LYS A 329 -8.91 -6.08 -12.53
C LYS A 329 -7.59 -5.36 -12.25
N GLY A 330 -6.79 -5.84 -11.29
CA GLY A 330 -5.51 -5.25 -10.90
C GLY A 330 -5.61 -4.14 -9.86
N ALA A 331 -6.81 -3.86 -9.34
CA ALA A 331 -6.99 -2.79 -8.37
C ALA A 331 -6.20 -3.08 -7.11
N HIS A 332 -5.31 -2.15 -6.75
CA HIS A 332 -4.62 -2.16 -5.47
C HIS A 332 -5.29 -1.24 -4.44
N THR A 333 -6.28 -0.45 -4.88
CA THR A 333 -7.12 0.39 -4.03
C THR A 333 -8.58 0.27 -4.47
N VAL A 334 -9.46 -0.01 -3.53
CA VAL A 334 -10.92 0.05 -3.71
C VAL A 334 -11.44 1.21 -2.87
N LEU A 335 -11.97 2.24 -3.51
CA LEU A 335 -12.64 3.34 -2.81
C LEU A 335 -14.13 3.03 -2.74
N TRP A 336 -14.64 2.70 -1.55
CA TRP A 336 -16.07 2.43 -1.36
C TRP A 336 -16.75 3.64 -0.76
N LEU A 337 -17.71 4.21 -1.48
CA LEU A 337 -18.45 5.39 -1.01
C LEU A 337 -19.56 4.98 -0.05
N THR A 338 -19.64 5.63 1.12
CA THR A 338 -20.74 5.41 2.06
C THR A 338 -22.07 5.89 1.49
N TYR A 339 -23.16 5.28 1.95
CA TYR A 339 -24.52 5.56 1.48
C TYR A 339 -25.12 6.76 2.22
N ASN A 340 -25.81 7.63 1.49
CA ASN A 340 -26.61 8.69 2.08
C ASN A 340 -27.82 8.11 2.82
N GLU A 341 -27.98 8.48 4.09
CA GLU A 341 -29.02 7.95 4.96
C GLU A 341 -30.22 8.90 5.10
N ASP A 342 -30.05 10.18 4.76
CA ASP A 342 -31.12 11.18 4.84
C ASP A 342 -32.08 11.09 3.65
N VAL A 343 -32.89 10.02 3.67
CA VAL A 343 -33.84 9.70 2.61
C VAL A 343 -35.26 9.58 3.16
N PRO A 344 -36.31 10.01 2.42
CA PRO A 344 -37.69 10.00 2.92
C PRO A 344 -38.22 8.59 3.22
N ARG A 345 -37.78 7.59 2.46
CA ARG A 345 -38.31 6.23 2.54
C ARG A 345 -37.64 5.45 3.68
N ALA A 346 -38.38 5.14 4.74
CA ALA A 346 -37.87 4.47 5.93
C ALA A 346 -37.18 3.11 5.65
N THR A 347 -37.70 2.32 4.70
CA THR A 347 -37.06 1.05 4.34
C THR A 347 -35.71 1.24 3.66
N ALA A 348 -35.57 2.25 2.80
CA ALA A 348 -34.31 2.61 2.15
C ALA A 348 -33.31 3.13 3.19
N ARG A 349 -33.74 4.05 4.06
CA ARG A 349 -32.94 4.56 5.18
C ARG A 349 -32.34 3.42 6.01
N ARG A 350 -33.18 2.45 6.41
CA ARG A 350 -32.70 1.27 7.15
C ARG A 350 -31.63 0.51 6.37
N ALA A 351 -31.84 0.22 5.08
CA ALA A 351 -30.84 -0.48 4.28
C ALA A 351 -29.50 0.26 4.24
N TYR A 352 -29.53 1.57 4.02
CA TYR A 352 -28.32 2.39 3.88
C TYR A 352 -27.55 2.51 5.19
N THR A 353 -28.25 2.69 6.30
CA THR A 353 -27.62 2.71 7.64
C THR A 353 -26.96 1.36 7.96
N GLU A 354 -27.66 0.24 7.75
CA GLU A 354 -27.11 -1.10 8.03
C GLU A 354 -25.93 -1.43 7.08
N ASN A 355 -26.03 -1.13 5.79
CA ASN A 355 -24.92 -1.30 4.84
C ASN A 355 -23.70 -0.44 5.23
N ASN A 356 -23.91 0.79 5.72
CA ASN A 356 -22.82 1.63 6.23
C ASN A 356 -22.18 1.08 7.50
N VAL A 357 -22.94 0.41 8.37
CA VAL A 357 -22.39 -0.31 9.54
C VAL A 357 -21.49 -1.45 9.07
N ASP A 358 -22.00 -2.28 8.15
CA ASP A 358 -21.23 -3.40 7.59
C ASP A 358 -19.98 -2.93 6.85
N LEU A 359 -20.05 -1.86 6.06
CA LEU A 359 -18.89 -1.27 5.39
C LEU A 359 -17.77 -0.92 6.37
N ARG A 360 -18.12 -0.28 7.49
CA ARG A 360 -17.14 0.11 8.52
C ARG A 360 -16.52 -1.11 9.21
N ILE A 361 -17.34 -2.13 9.51
CA ILE A 361 -16.85 -3.38 10.10
C ILE A 361 -15.91 -4.10 9.14
N LEU A 362 -16.32 -4.27 7.89
CA LEU A 362 -15.57 -5.02 6.88
C LEU A 362 -14.27 -4.31 6.50
N ALA A 363 -14.30 -3.01 6.21
CA ALA A 363 -13.11 -2.26 5.84
C ALA A 363 -12.05 -2.17 6.96
N ALA A 364 -12.44 -2.41 8.22
CA ALA A 364 -11.52 -2.49 9.35
C ALA A 364 -10.76 -3.83 9.43
N LEU A 365 -11.19 -4.86 8.71
CA LEU A 365 -10.55 -6.18 8.77
C LEU A 365 -9.24 -6.19 7.97
N PRO A 366 -8.16 -6.84 8.47
CA PRO A 366 -6.84 -6.82 7.80
C PRO A 366 -6.85 -7.28 6.34
N GLN A 367 -7.68 -8.26 6.00
CA GLN A 367 -7.80 -8.78 4.62
C GLN A 367 -8.43 -7.79 3.64
N TYR A 368 -9.00 -6.68 4.11
CA TYR A 368 -9.56 -5.60 3.30
C TYR A 368 -8.77 -4.29 3.45
N GLY A 369 -7.49 -4.36 3.81
CA GLY A 369 -6.62 -3.18 3.95
C GLY A 369 -6.35 -2.39 2.65
N ASP A 370 -6.84 -2.86 1.50
CA ASP A 370 -6.92 -2.14 0.22
C ASP A 370 -8.26 -1.45 -0.03
N VAL A 371 -9.25 -1.63 0.86
CA VAL A 371 -10.55 -0.95 0.80
C VAL A 371 -10.47 0.29 1.68
N LEU A 372 -10.63 1.47 1.09
CA LEU A 372 -10.72 2.73 1.80
C LEU A 372 -12.16 3.24 1.72
N LEU A 373 -12.70 3.66 2.86
CA LEU A 373 -14.03 4.25 2.93
C LEU A 373 -13.94 5.73 2.58
N ALA A 374 -14.49 6.07 1.43
CA ALA A 374 -14.78 7.44 1.07
C ALA A 374 -16.12 7.80 1.73
N ASP A 375 -16.08 8.54 2.84
CA ASP A 375 -17.29 8.83 3.63
C ASP A 375 -18.15 9.93 2.98
N TRP A 376 -18.75 9.58 1.85
CA TRP A 376 -19.64 10.41 1.05
C TRP A 376 -20.84 10.92 1.87
N LEU A 377 -21.37 10.11 2.78
CA LEU A 377 -22.39 10.53 3.73
C LEU A 377 -21.92 11.73 4.55
N ALA A 378 -20.75 11.63 5.18
CA ALA A 378 -20.21 12.72 5.99
C ALA A 378 -19.88 13.95 5.14
N TYR A 379 -19.28 13.74 3.97
CA TYR A 379 -18.90 14.81 3.03
C TYR A 379 -20.13 15.60 2.56
N SER A 380 -21.21 14.91 2.20
CA SER A 380 -22.40 15.50 1.55
C SER A 380 -23.54 15.87 2.51
N ARG A 381 -23.42 15.59 3.82
CA ARG A 381 -24.48 15.72 4.83
C ARG A 381 -25.22 17.07 4.84
N HIS A 382 -24.54 18.17 4.54
CA HIS A 382 -25.12 19.53 4.54
C HIS A 382 -25.40 20.07 3.14
N ARG A 383 -25.40 19.19 2.13
CA ARG A 383 -25.51 19.54 0.71
C ARG A 383 -26.78 18.99 0.10
N GLY A 384 -27.93 19.34 0.68
CA GLY A 384 -29.24 18.99 0.12
C GLY A 384 -29.41 19.48 -1.33
N ASP A 385 -28.71 20.57 -1.71
CA ASP A 385 -28.64 21.11 -3.07
C ASP A 385 -27.98 20.15 -4.09
N TRP A 386 -27.23 19.16 -3.64
CA TRP A 386 -26.62 18.14 -4.51
C TRP A 386 -27.56 17.00 -4.85
N PHE A 387 -28.74 16.91 -4.23
CA PHE A 387 -29.64 15.77 -4.38
C PHE A 387 -31.07 16.20 -4.69
N TRP A 388 -31.76 15.41 -5.54
CA TRP A 388 -33.20 15.58 -5.77
C TRP A 388 -34.05 14.98 -4.66
N ASP A 389 -33.61 13.85 -4.11
CA ASP A 389 -34.37 13.03 -3.15
C ASP A 389 -33.52 12.50 -1.98
N GLY A 390 -32.34 13.09 -1.78
CA GLY A 390 -31.33 12.64 -0.81
C GLY A 390 -30.33 11.61 -1.35
N THR A 391 -30.56 11.03 -2.54
CA THR A 391 -29.68 10.03 -3.16
C THR A 391 -29.28 10.34 -4.60
N HIS A 392 -30.23 10.74 -5.43
CA HIS A 392 -30.01 11.01 -6.85
C HIS A 392 -29.48 12.42 -7.04
N LEU A 393 -28.37 12.54 -7.78
CA LEU A 393 -27.62 13.79 -7.87
C LEU A 393 -28.28 14.81 -8.81
N THR A 394 -28.20 16.08 -8.41
CA THR A 394 -28.39 17.24 -9.30
C THR A 394 -27.17 17.41 -10.22
N PRO A 395 -27.21 18.29 -11.23
CA PRO A 395 -26.01 18.63 -12.00
C PRO A 395 -24.84 19.10 -11.12
N ASP A 396 -25.09 19.90 -10.08
CA ASP A 396 -24.04 20.32 -9.16
C ASP A 396 -23.54 19.16 -8.28
N GLY A 397 -24.43 18.25 -7.90
CA GLY A 397 -24.05 16.99 -7.25
C GLY A 397 -23.17 16.10 -8.12
N ALA A 398 -23.36 16.10 -9.45
CA ALA A 398 -22.49 15.37 -10.37
C ALA A 398 -21.07 15.93 -10.39
N TRP A 399 -20.90 17.26 -10.41
CA TRP A 399 -19.60 17.92 -10.27
C TRP A 399 -18.96 17.66 -8.90
N ALA A 400 -19.77 17.71 -7.84
CA ALA A 400 -19.32 17.41 -6.49
C ALA A 400 -18.75 16.00 -6.36
N LEU A 401 -19.46 15.01 -6.92
CA LEU A 401 -19.04 13.61 -6.83
C LEU A 401 -17.74 13.36 -7.60
N THR A 402 -17.60 13.87 -8.83
CA THR A 402 -16.40 13.69 -9.64
C THR A 402 -15.18 14.40 -9.04
N ASP A 403 -15.37 15.62 -8.50
CA ASP A 403 -14.33 16.34 -7.75
C ASP A 403 -13.91 15.59 -6.48
N TYR A 404 -14.89 15.11 -5.70
CA TYR A 404 -14.66 14.33 -4.48
C TYR A 404 -13.86 13.06 -4.74
N VAL A 405 -14.23 12.28 -5.76
CA VAL A 405 -13.48 11.07 -6.15
C VAL A 405 -12.07 11.44 -6.63
N SER A 406 -11.92 12.53 -7.38
CA SER A 406 -10.60 12.98 -7.84
C SER A 406 -9.70 13.42 -6.68
N ARG A 407 -10.26 14.06 -5.64
CA ARG A 407 -9.53 14.42 -4.41
C ARG A 407 -9.13 13.19 -3.61
N TRP A 408 -10.00 12.19 -3.51
CA TRP A 408 -9.66 10.92 -2.88
C TRP A 408 -8.52 10.20 -3.61
N ALA A 409 -8.55 10.13 -4.94
CA ALA A 409 -7.45 9.56 -5.72
C ALA A 409 -6.13 10.32 -5.46
N ALA A 410 -6.16 11.65 -5.41
CA ALA A 410 -4.99 12.45 -5.06
C ALA A 410 -4.50 12.21 -3.62
N ALA A 411 -5.42 12.03 -2.67
CA ALA A 411 -5.09 11.75 -1.26
C ALA A 411 -4.45 10.37 -1.08
N VAL A 412 -4.95 9.34 -1.79
CA VAL A 412 -4.36 8.00 -1.78
C VAL A 412 -2.90 8.03 -2.25
N GLU A 413 -2.64 8.78 -3.31
CA GLU A 413 -1.34 8.86 -4.00
C GLU A 413 -0.45 9.99 -3.47
N HIS A 414 -0.90 10.70 -2.43
CA HIS A 414 -0.20 11.84 -1.83
C HIS A 414 0.21 12.92 -2.85
N ARG A 415 -0.63 13.15 -3.86
CA ARG A 415 -0.47 14.23 -4.85
C ARG A 415 -1.18 15.49 -4.39
N ALA A 416 -0.83 16.63 -4.99
CA ALA A 416 -1.61 17.85 -4.86
C ALA A 416 -3.09 17.63 -5.23
N CYS A 417 -4.00 18.34 -4.55
CA CYS A 417 -5.42 18.28 -4.89
C CYS A 417 -5.67 18.75 -6.34
N PRO A 418 -6.74 18.24 -7.00
CA PRO A 418 -7.20 18.74 -8.29
C PRO A 418 -7.31 20.26 -8.37
N ARG A 419 -7.90 20.86 -7.32
CA ARG A 419 -8.17 22.28 -7.15
C ARG A 419 -8.13 22.66 -5.66
N GLY A 420 -8.06 23.95 -5.36
CA GLY A 420 -8.38 24.49 -4.03
C GLY A 420 -9.83 24.19 -3.62
N TRP A 421 -10.21 24.57 -2.39
CA TRP A 421 -11.61 24.48 -1.94
C TRP A 421 -12.44 25.66 -2.43
N ASP A 422 -11.79 26.80 -2.66
CA ASP A 422 -12.39 27.99 -3.28
C ASP A 422 -11.63 28.44 -4.54
N VAL A 423 -12.30 29.25 -5.37
CA VAL A 423 -11.71 29.81 -6.59
C VAL A 423 -10.49 30.66 -6.24
N GLY A 424 -9.34 30.34 -6.86
CA GLY A 424 -8.07 31.06 -6.63
C GLY A 424 -7.28 30.57 -5.42
N GLU A 425 -7.81 29.64 -4.62
CA GLU A 425 -7.04 29.01 -3.56
C GLU A 425 -5.99 28.06 -4.13
N VAL A 426 -4.76 28.13 -3.60
CA VAL A 426 -3.68 27.19 -3.94
C VAL A 426 -4.08 25.78 -3.46
N PRO A 427 -4.09 24.77 -4.35
CA PRO A 427 -4.42 23.40 -3.94
C PRO A 427 -3.46 22.88 -2.87
N PRO A 428 -3.97 22.24 -1.79
CA PRO A 428 -3.12 21.55 -0.82
C PRO A 428 -2.25 20.48 -1.48
N ASP A 429 -1.01 20.36 -1.01
CA ASP A 429 -0.06 19.32 -1.43
C ASP A 429 0.67 18.73 -0.21
N PRO A 430 0.41 17.47 0.17
CA PRO A 430 -0.52 16.54 -0.48
C PRO A 430 -1.99 16.89 -0.23
N CYS A 431 -2.87 16.34 -1.05
CA CYS A 431 -4.31 16.47 -0.86
C CYS A 431 -4.76 15.74 0.41
N PRO A 432 -5.48 16.41 1.34
CA PRO A 432 -6.00 15.75 2.52
C PRO A 432 -7.17 14.82 2.14
N VAL A 433 -7.48 13.89 3.04
CA VAL A 433 -8.77 13.18 3.04
C VAL A 433 -9.91 14.21 2.98
N PRO A 434 -10.77 14.22 1.94
CA PRO A 434 -11.70 15.32 1.68
C PRO A 434 -12.64 15.66 2.85
N GLU A 435 -13.07 14.65 3.60
CA GLU A 435 -14.01 14.76 4.73
C GLU A 435 -13.41 15.48 5.93
N HIS A 436 -12.08 15.43 6.09
CA HIS A 436 -11.40 16.17 7.15
C HIS A 436 -11.47 17.68 6.92
N ARG A 437 -11.68 18.12 5.68
CA ARG A 437 -11.83 19.52 5.31
C ARG A 437 -13.29 19.93 5.02
N GLY A 438 -14.13 18.97 4.64
CA GLY A 438 -15.54 19.16 4.34
C GLY A 438 -15.83 19.43 2.87
N ALA A 439 -17.13 19.51 2.52
CA ALA A 439 -17.58 19.73 1.15
C ALA A 439 -17.02 21.00 0.51
N VAL A 440 -16.62 20.90 -0.76
CA VAL A 440 -16.33 22.07 -1.60
C VAL A 440 -17.64 22.84 -1.82
N PRO A 441 -17.72 24.15 -1.53
CA PRO A 441 -18.96 24.91 -1.65
C PRO A 441 -19.52 24.97 -3.08
N PHE A 442 -18.68 25.25 -4.08
CA PHE A 442 -19.10 25.47 -5.46
C PHE A 442 -18.27 24.63 -6.45
N PRO A 443 -18.42 23.29 -6.48
CA PRO A 443 -17.51 22.39 -7.19
C PRO A 443 -17.45 22.68 -8.70
N ARG A 444 -18.59 22.97 -9.32
CA ARG A 444 -18.65 23.36 -10.74
C ARG A 444 -17.85 24.62 -11.05
N GLY A 445 -17.79 25.60 -10.13
CA GLY A 445 -17.06 26.85 -10.35
C GLY A 445 -15.54 26.72 -10.32
N LEU A 446 -15.01 25.56 -9.93
CA LEU A 446 -13.56 25.30 -9.86
C LEU A 446 -12.97 24.78 -11.19
N TYR A 447 -13.82 24.43 -12.16
CA TYR A 447 -13.45 23.80 -13.43
C TYR A 447 -14.07 24.56 -14.60
#